data_AF-A0A496QGQ6-F1
#
_entry.id   AF-A0A496QGQ6-F1
#
_cell.length_a   1.000
_cell.length_b   1.000
_cell.length_c   1.000
_cell.angle_alpha   90.00
_cell.angle_beta   90.00
_cell.angle_gamma   90.00
#
_symmetry.space_group_name_H-M   'P 1'
#
loop_
_entity.id
_entity.type
_entity.pdbx_description
1 polymer ?
#
loop_
_entity_poly.entity_id
_entity_poly.type
_entity_poly.pdbx_seq_one_letter_code
_entity_poly.pdbx_strand_id
1 'polypeptide(L)'
;MRKKLRLGTRKSLLALSQSNWVKKEIETHWPDVNVDLVKFTTKGDKILDVPLAQVGGKGLFVKEIEDALLRKDADIAVHSLKDVPAELPEGLEITI
;
A
#
# COMPACT_ATOMS: atom_id res chain seq x y z
N MET A 1 9.72 8.06 -23.54
CA MET A 1 10.09 7.65 -22.16
C MET A 1 8.90 6.92 -21.55
N ARG A 2 9.09 5.80 -20.86
CA ARG A 2 8.00 5.15 -20.11
C ARG A 2 7.63 6.00 -18.89
N LYS A 3 6.34 6.19 -18.64
CA LYS A 3 5.85 6.86 -17.42
C LYS A 3 6.09 5.92 -16.23
N LYS A 4 6.68 6.42 -15.15
CA LYS A 4 6.88 5.63 -13.92
C LYS A 4 5.70 5.83 -12.97
N LEU A 5 5.19 4.74 -12.42
CA LEU A 5 4.15 4.72 -11.41
C LEU A 5 4.67 4.00 -10.15
N ARG A 6 4.70 4.67 -9.01
CA ARG A 6 5.20 4.11 -7.75
C ARG A 6 4.04 3.51 -6.96
N LEU A 7 4.04 2.19 -6.81
CA LEU A 7 3.01 1.44 -6.09
C LEU A 7 3.52 1.07 -4.70
N GLY A 8 2.96 1.70 -3.68
CA GLY A 8 3.25 1.44 -2.27
C GLY A 8 2.63 0.13 -1.77
N THR A 9 3.43 -0.71 -1.11
CA THR A 9 2.98 -2.00 -0.59
C THR A 9 3.74 -2.45 0.65
N ARG A 10 3.15 -3.36 1.44
CA ARG A 10 3.84 -4.04 2.54
C ARG A 10 4.83 -5.08 2.01
N LYS A 11 5.77 -5.48 2.87
CA LYS A 11 6.81 -6.49 2.55
C LYS A 11 6.35 -7.93 2.68
N SER A 12 5.15 -8.20 3.22
CA SER A 12 4.65 -9.56 3.38
C SER A 12 4.46 -10.23 2.01
N LEU A 13 4.64 -11.55 1.95
CA LEU A 13 4.51 -12.30 0.70
C LEU A 13 3.14 -12.08 0.03
N LEU A 14 2.07 -12.07 0.82
CA LEU A 14 0.72 -11.83 0.30
C LEU A 14 0.56 -10.41 -0.27
N ALA A 15 1.05 -9.39 0.42
CA ALA A 15 0.98 -8.01 -0.07
C ALA A 15 1.77 -7.83 -1.38
N LEU A 16 2.96 -8.43 -1.45
CA LEU A 16 3.76 -8.46 -2.67
C LEU A 16 3.04 -9.20 -3.80
N SER A 17 2.40 -10.34 -3.54
CA SER A 17 1.63 -11.06 -4.55
C SER A 17 0.46 -10.23 -5.09
N GLN A 18 -0.31 -9.59 -4.20
CA GLN A 18 -1.41 -8.69 -4.59
C GLN A 18 -0.90 -7.51 -5.42
N SER A 19 0.22 -6.91 -5.02
CA SER A 19 0.80 -5.75 -5.70
C SER A 19 1.42 -6.09 -7.04
N ASN A 20 2.03 -7.28 -7.16
CA ASN A 20 2.53 -7.79 -8.43
C ASN A 20 1.39 -8.12 -9.41
N TRP A 21 0.25 -8.61 -8.90
CA TRP A 21 -0.94 -8.81 -9.73
C TRP A 21 -1.44 -7.47 -10.29
N VAL A 22 -1.62 -6.45 -9.44
CA VAL A 22 -2.03 -5.11 -9.89
C VAL A 22 -1.00 -4.50 -10.85
N LYS A 23 0.30 -4.59 -10.56
CA LYS A 23 1.38 -4.16 -11.48
C LYS A 23 1.22 -4.81 -12.85
N LYS A 24 1.01 -6.13 -12.91
CA LYS A 24 0.85 -6.85 -14.17
C LYS A 24 -0.37 -6.36 -14.95
N GLU A 25 -1.50 -6.15 -14.28
CA GLU A 25 -2.71 -5.64 -14.94
C GLU A 25 -2.50 -4.24 -15.50
N ILE A 26 -1.85 -3.34 -14.73
CA ILE A 26 -1.53 -1.98 -15.19
C ILE A 26 -0.60 -2.02 -16.41
N GLU A 27 0.50 -2.79 -16.34
CA GLU A 27 1.47 -2.86 -17.45
C GLU A 27 0.90 -3.56 -18.70
N THR A 28 -0.13 -4.40 -18.53
CA THR A 28 -0.84 -5.03 -19.66
C THR A 28 -1.76 -4.03 -20.38
N HIS A 29 -2.50 -3.21 -19.63
CA HIS A 29 -3.44 -2.24 -20.19
C HIS A 29 -2.78 -0.92 -20.61
N TRP A 30 -1.65 -0.56 -20.00
CA TRP A 30 -0.85 0.63 -20.31
C TRP A 30 0.62 0.26 -20.53
N PRO A 31 1.00 -0.22 -21.74
CA PRO A 31 2.36 -0.70 -22.03
C PRO A 31 3.48 0.37 -21.94
N ASP A 32 3.11 1.65 -21.93
CA ASP A 32 4.01 2.79 -21.75
C ASP A 32 4.24 3.15 -20.27
N VAL A 33 3.51 2.52 -19.35
CA VAL A 33 3.70 2.66 -17.90
C VAL A 33 4.62 1.56 -17.38
N ASN A 34 5.53 1.93 -16.49
CA ASN A 34 6.33 1.00 -15.68
C ASN A 34 5.98 1.20 -14.20
N VAL A 35 5.59 0.12 -13.54
CA VAL A 35 5.19 0.16 -12.13
C VAL A 35 6.35 -0.24 -11.23
N ASP A 36 6.84 0.69 -10.42
CA ASP A 36 7.90 0.46 -9.42
C ASP A 36 7.26 0.16 -8.05
N LEU A 37 7.50 -1.04 -7.50
CA LEU A 37 7.01 -1.41 -6.17
C LEU A 37 7.84 -0.74 -5.07
N VAL A 38 7.23 0.17 -4.31
CA VAL A 38 7.84 0.82 -3.15
C VAL A 38 7.40 0.07 -1.89
N LYS A 39 8.36 -0.61 -1.24
CA LYS A 39 8.08 -1.53 -0.13
C LYS A 39 8.23 -0.84 1.22
N PHE A 40 7.15 -0.80 2.00
CA PHE A 40 7.11 -0.20 3.32
C PHE A 40 7.11 -1.27 4.42
N THR A 41 7.68 -0.93 5.56
CA THR A 41 7.55 -1.69 6.82
C THR A 41 6.64 -0.88 7.73
N THR A 42 5.52 -1.47 8.12
CA THR A 42 4.51 -0.81 8.94
C THR A 42 4.74 -1.07 10.43
N LYS A 43 4.10 -0.30 11.31
CA LYS A 43 4.11 -0.56 12.75
C LYS A 43 3.56 -1.96 13.07
N GLY A 44 2.51 -2.39 12.37
CA GLY A 44 1.96 -3.73 12.49
C GLY A 44 2.92 -4.85 12.06
N ASP A 45 3.88 -4.58 11.17
CA ASP A 45 4.92 -5.56 10.82
C ASP A 45 5.98 -5.73 11.91
N LYS A 46 6.16 -4.69 12.76
CA LYS A 46 7.17 -4.69 13.83
C LYS A 46 6.65 -5.31 15.12
N ILE A 47 5.33 -5.34 15.30
CA ILE A 47 4.67 -5.78 16.52
C ILE A 47 4.11 -7.18 16.29
N LEU A 48 4.90 -8.20 16.63
CA LEU A 48 4.54 -9.61 16.46
C LEU A 48 4.18 -10.32 17.78
N ASP A 49 4.68 -9.79 18.91
CA ASP A 49 4.67 -10.51 20.18
C ASP A 49 3.54 -10.09 21.14
N VAL A 50 2.66 -9.17 20.72
CA VAL A 50 1.52 -8.74 21.51
C VAL A 50 0.23 -8.86 20.69
N PRO A 51 -0.88 -9.32 21.29
CA PRO A 51 -2.16 -9.38 20.59
C PRO A 51 -2.55 -8.01 20.04
N LEU A 52 -2.90 -7.94 18.76
CA LEU A 52 -3.29 -6.69 18.09
C LEU A 52 -4.38 -5.91 18.83
N ALA A 53 -5.30 -6.62 19.49
CA ALA A 53 -6.36 -6.03 20.32
C ALA A 53 -5.83 -5.19 21.49
N GLN A 54 -4.65 -5.52 22.03
CA GLN A 54 -4.00 -4.80 23.13
C GLN A 54 -3.15 -3.63 22.64
N VAL A 55 -2.65 -3.69 21.41
CA VAL A 55 -1.76 -2.66 20.85
C VAL A 55 -2.52 -1.35 20.68
N GLY A 56 -3.79 -1.42 20.27
CA GLY A 56 -4.59 -0.24 19.96
C GLY A 56 -3.99 0.58 18.80
N GLY A 57 -4.85 1.22 18.02
CA GLY A 57 -4.41 2.11 16.95
C GLY A 57 -5.10 1.79 15.63
N LYS A 58 -5.86 2.77 15.15
CA LYS A 58 -6.37 2.76 13.78
C LYS A 58 -5.18 2.75 12.81
N GLY A 59 -5.24 1.91 11.79
CA GLY A 59 -4.31 1.96 10.66
C GLY A 59 -2.91 1.35 10.87
N LEU A 60 -2.73 0.39 11.79
CA LEU A 60 -1.43 -0.26 12.09
C LEU A 60 -0.69 -0.82 10.85
N PHE A 61 -1.41 -1.19 9.79
CA PHE A 61 -0.87 -1.78 8.57
C PHE A 61 -0.92 -0.86 7.35
N VAL A 62 -1.44 0.36 7.49
CA VAL A 62 -1.63 1.29 6.36
C VAL A 62 -0.95 2.64 6.57
N LYS A 63 -0.75 3.07 7.83
CA LYS A 63 -0.34 4.44 8.16
C LYS A 63 0.93 4.89 7.43
N GLU A 64 1.97 4.06 7.41
CA GLU A 64 3.23 4.40 6.75
C GLU A 64 3.09 4.54 5.23
N ILE A 65 2.14 3.81 4.63
CA ILE A 65 1.86 3.86 3.19
C ILE A 65 0.97 5.07 2.89
N GLU A 66 -0.04 5.36 3.71
CA GLU A 66 -0.86 6.58 3.63
C GLU A 66 0.02 7.84 3.71
N ASP A 67 0.94 7.89 4.67
CA ASP A 67 1.86 9.02 4.80
C ASP A 67 2.79 9.13 3.58
N ALA A 68 3.17 8.01 2.96
CA ALA A 68 3.96 8.00 1.73
C ALA A 68 3.16 8.51 0.52
N LEU A 69 1.86 8.21 0.43
CA LEU A 69 0.98 8.77 -0.60
C LEU A 69 0.85 10.29 -0.44
N LEU A 70 0.58 10.76 0.78
CA LEU A 70 0.45 12.19 1.09
C LEU A 70 1.74 12.97 0.79
N ARG A 71 2.91 12.38 1.06
CA ARG A 71 4.22 12.98 0.72
C ARG A 71 4.61 12.82 -0.75
N LYS A 72 3.81 12.11 -1.55
CA LYS A 72 4.13 11.75 -2.94
C LYS A 72 5.44 10.96 -3.04
N ASP A 73 5.73 10.11 -2.05
CA ASP A 73 6.77 9.08 -2.11
C ASP A 73 6.27 7.83 -2.86
N ALA A 74 4.96 7.60 -2.84
CA ALA A 74 4.22 6.66 -3.66
C ALA A 74 3.07 7.39 -4.38
N ASP A 75 2.63 6.84 -5.51
CA ASP A 75 1.54 7.41 -6.33
C ASP A 75 0.22 6.68 -6.08
N ILE A 76 0.27 5.36 -5.88
CA ILE A 76 -0.87 4.51 -5.50
C ILE A 76 -0.43 3.51 -4.45
N ALA A 77 -1.40 2.87 -3.77
CA ALA A 77 -1.14 1.79 -2.84
C ALA A 77 -2.07 0.60 -3.08
N VAL A 78 -1.59 -0.61 -2.76
CA VAL A 78 -2.40 -1.83 -2.81
C VAL A 78 -2.50 -2.42 -1.42
N HIS A 79 -3.74 -2.64 -0.97
CA HIS A 79 -4.06 -3.21 0.33
C HIS A 79 -5.11 -4.31 0.21
N SER A 80 -5.10 -5.23 1.17
CA SER A 80 -6.29 -6.04 1.43
C SER A 80 -7.34 -5.15 2.07
N LEU A 81 -8.54 -5.10 1.49
CA LEU A 81 -9.57 -4.14 1.90
C LEU A 81 -9.94 -4.23 3.39
N LYS A 82 -9.88 -5.42 3.98
CA LYS A 82 -10.12 -5.64 5.42
C LYS A 82 -9.16 -4.87 6.35
N ASP A 83 -7.99 -4.49 5.84
CA ASP A 83 -6.95 -3.78 6.59
C ASP A 83 -7.05 -2.25 6.39
N VAL A 84 -7.93 -1.78 5.50
CA VAL A 84 -8.15 -0.36 5.22
C VAL A 84 -9.14 0.21 6.25
N PRO A 85 -8.83 1.34 6.92
CA PRO A 85 -9.72 1.94 7.90
C PRO A 85 -10.99 2.48 7.23
N ALA A 86 -12.09 2.51 7.99
CA ALA A 86 -13.36 3.06 7.52
C ALA A 86 -13.29 4.57 7.25
N GLU A 87 -12.47 5.29 8.00
CA GLU A 87 -12.17 6.71 7.80
C GLU A 87 -10.79 6.82 7.16
N LEU A 88 -10.73 7.43 5.98
CA LEU A 88 -9.48 7.70 5.29
C LEU A 88 -8.94 9.09 5.67
N PRO A 89 -7.61 9.28 5.69
CA PRO A 89 -7.02 10.61 5.80
C PRO A 89 -7.51 11.53 4.68
N GLU A 90 -7.65 12.82 4.99
CA GLU A 90 -7.97 13.83 3.99
C GLU A 90 -6.93 13.81 2.85
N GLY A 91 -7.42 13.87 1.61
CA GLY A 91 -6.58 13.79 0.40
C GLY A 91 -6.29 12.38 -0.08
N LEU A 92 -6.80 11.34 0.59
CA LEU A 92 -6.75 9.95 0.12
C LEU A 92 -8.16 9.42 -0.13
N GLU A 93 -8.27 8.54 -1.12
CA GLU A 93 -9.51 7.85 -1.46
C GLU A 93 -9.24 6.39 -1.88
N ILE A 94 -10.27 5.55 -1.78
CA ILE A 94 -10.27 4.24 -2.43
C ILE A 94 -10.93 4.44 -3.79
N THR A 95 -10.13 4.40 -4.86
CA THR A 95 -10.66 4.45 -6.22
C THR A 95 -10.99 3.05 -6.73
N ILE A 96 -12.05 2.95 -7.52
CA ILE A 96 -12.49 1.77 -8.28
C ILE A 96 -12.20 1.96 -9.75
#